data_AF-A0A151R5I3-F1
#
_entry.id   AF-A0A151R5I3-F1
#
_cell.length_a   1.000
_cell.length_b   1.000
_cell.length_c   1.000
_cell.angle_alpha   90.00
_cell.angle_beta   90.00
_cell.angle_gamma   90.00
#
_symmetry.space_group_name_H-M   'P 1'
#
loop_
_entity.id
_entity.type
_entity.pdbx_description
1 polymer ?
#
loop_
_entity_poly.entity_id
_entity_poly.type
_entity_poly.pdbx_seq_one_letter_code
_entity_poly.pdbx_strand_id
1 'polypeptide(L)' 'MPTLKASWEELDNFRPFPPCDCQARVYHQQDFIIRFLKGLDDRFNVVRSQILLMDPLPFVNRVFSMVIQNE' A
#
# COMPACT_ATOMS: atom_id res chain seq x y z
N MET A 1 -4.70 -1.41 -18.12
CA MET A 1 -4.43 -0.73 -16.83
C MET A 1 -2.98 -1.03 -16.48
N PRO A 2 -2.14 -0.03 -16.18
CA PRO A 2 -0.83 -0.30 -15.56
C PRO A 2 -1.05 -1.19 -14.34
N THR A 3 -0.13 -2.13 -14.07
CA THR A 3 -0.25 -2.93 -12.86
C THR A 3 -0.18 -1.99 -11.65
N LEU A 4 -1.00 -2.24 -10.62
CA LEU A 4 -1.00 -1.46 -9.37
C LEU A 4 0.42 -1.25 -8.81
N LYS A 5 1.30 -2.24 -9.01
CA LYS A 5 2.72 -2.19 -8.70
C LYS A 5 3.48 -1.12 -9.50
N ALA A 6 3.26 -1.02 -10.80
CA ALA A 6 3.91 -0.01 -11.65
C ALA A 6 3.50 1.42 -11.25
N SER A 7 2.23 1.64 -10.92
CA SER A 7 1.77 2.95 -10.42
C SER A 7 2.40 3.32 -9.07
N TRP A 8 2.70 2.33 -8.23
CA TRP A 8 3.46 2.55 -7.00
C TRP A 8 4.93 2.89 -7.28
N GLU A 9 5.60 2.12 -8.14
CA GLU A 9 6.99 2.38 -8.53
C GLU A 9 7.14 3.79 -9.12
N GLU A 10 6.18 4.23 -9.93
CA GLU A 10 6.13 5.61 -10.45
C GLU A 10 5.98 6.64 -9.31
N LEU A 11 5.06 6.45 -8.37
CA LEU A 11 4.86 7.38 -7.24
C LEU A 11 6.08 7.45 -6.32
N ASP A 12 6.74 6.32 -6.06
CA ASP A 12 7.98 6.25 -5.28
C ASP A 12 9.13 6.97 -6.00
N ASN A 13 9.20 6.86 -7.34
CA ASN A 13 10.14 7.62 -8.16
C ASN A 13 9.88 9.14 -8.12
N PHE A 14 8.62 9.57 -8.03
CA PHE A 14 8.28 11.00 -7.92
C PHE A 14 8.60 11.59 -6.55
N ARG A 15 8.55 10.79 -5.48
CA ARG A 15 8.89 11.22 -4.11
C ARG A 15 9.78 10.18 -3.43
N PRO A 16 11.06 10.10 -3.83
CA PRO A 16 11.97 9.11 -3.28
C PRO A 16 12.16 9.39 -1.79
N PHE A 17 11.82 8.41 -0.97
CA PHE A 17 12.15 8.46 0.45
C PHE A 17 13.66 8.19 0.59
N PRO A 18 14.43 9.05 1.28
CA PRO A 18 15.87 8.86 1.40
C PRO A 18 16.18 7.50 2.02
N PRO A 19 17.20 6.78 1.51
CA PRO A 19 17.57 5.47 2.04
C PRO A 19 18.06 5.63 3.49
N CYS A 20 17.17 5.37 4.44
CA CYS A 20 17.47 5.25 5.86
C CYS A 20 16.90 3.92 6.37
N ASP A 21 17.52 3.35 7.41
CA ASP A 21 16.94 2.26 8.21
C ASP A 21 16.21 2.79 9.45
N CYS A 22 15.67 4.00 9.34
CA CYS A 22 15.00 4.71 10.40
C CYS A 22 13.50 4.39 10.44
N GLN A 23 12.88 4.46 11.63
CA GLN A 23 11.44 4.21 11.81
C GLN A 23 10.57 5.08 10.88
N ALA A 24 11.04 6.27 10.48
CA ALA A 24 10.37 7.12 9.51
C ALA A 24 10.07 6.41 8.18
N ARG A 25 10.90 5.46 7.75
CA ARG A 25 10.64 4.64 6.55
C ARG A 25 9.44 3.72 6.73
N VAL A 26 9.29 3.12 7.92
CA VAL A 26 8.16 2.27 8.27
C VAL A 26 6.88 3.10 8.30
N TYR A 27 6.90 4.26 8.96
CA TYR A 27 5.76 5.17 8.98
C TYR A 27 5.39 5.65 7.58
N HIS A 28 6.36 5.99 6.72
CA HIS A 28 6.11 6.37 5.34
C HIS A 28 5.39 5.27 4.53
N GLN A 29 5.82 4.02 4.69
CA GLN A 29 5.17 2.88 4.04
C GLN A 29 3.73 2.66 4.56
N GLN A 30 3.52 2.76 5.86
CA GLN A 30 2.19 2.67 6.47
C GLN A 30 1.26 3.78 5.97
N ASP A 31 1.76 5.02 5.91
CA ASP A 31 1.01 6.18 5.41
C ASP A 31 0.59 5.98 3.94
N PHE A 32 1.50 5.44 3.12
CA PHE A 32 1.20 5.09 1.74
C PHE A 32 0.08 4.04 1.65
N ILE A 33 0.20 2.94 2.41
CA ILE A 33 -0.81 1.87 2.44
C ILE A 33 -2.18 2.43 2.82
N ILE A 34 -2.25 3.26 3.86
CA ILE A 34 -3.50 3.88 4.31
C ILE A 34 -4.10 4.77 3.22
N ARG A 35 -3.29 5.58 2.53
CA ARG A 35 -3.76 6.44 1.43
C ARG A 35 -4.26 5.62 0.24
N PHE A 36 -3.54 4.55 -0.10
CA PHE A 36 -3.94 3.61 -1.15
C PHE A 36 -5.30 2.97 -0.81
N LEU A 37 -5.44 2.38 0.38
CA LEU A 37 -6.68 1.75 0.84
C LEU A 37 -7.86 2.72 0.91
N LYS A 38 -7.63 4.00 1.19
CA LYS A 38 -8.66 5.05 1.17
C LYS A 38 -9.15 5.38 -0.25
N GLY A 39 -8.29 5.20 -1.26
CA GLY A 39 -8.61 5.46 -2.67
C GLY A 39 -9.26 4.28 -3.39
N LEU A 40 -9.38 3.12 -2.74
CA LEU A 40 -10.05 1.94 -3.32
C LEU A 40 -11.56 2.11 -3.38
N ASP A 41 -12.17 1.50 -4.41
CA ASP A 41 -13.61 1.40 -4.57
C ASP A 41 -14.26 0.56 -3.45
N ASP A 42 -15.54 0.82 -3.16
CA ASP A 42 -16.31 0.13 -2.12
C ASP A 42 -16.39 -1.40 -2.32
N ARG A 43 -16.23 -1.88 -3.55
CA ARG A 43 -16.10 -3.33 -3.84
C ARG A 43 -14.97 -4.00 -3.07
N PHE A 44 -13.91 -3.26 -2.73
CA PHE A 44 -12.75 -3.76 -1.99
C PHE A 44 -12.92 -3.66 -0.46
N ASN A 45 -14.13 -3.38 0.04
CA ASN A 45 -14.36 -3.19 1.48
C ASN A 45 -13.90 -4.36 2.35
N VAL A 46 -14.13 -5.60 1.92
CA VAL A 46 -13.73 -6.80 2.68
C VAL A 46 -12.21 -6.88 2.82
N VAL A 47 -11.48 -6.78 1.70
CA VAL A 47 -10.01 -6.84 1.72
C VAL A 47 -9.41 -5.64 2.46
N ARG A 48 -10.02 -4.46 2.34
CA ARG A 48 -9.62 -3.26 3.08
C ARG A 48 -9.73 -3.49 4.59
N SER A 49 -10.85 -4.01 5.07
CA SER A 49 -11.04 -4.34 6.48
C SER A 49 -10.04 -5.39 6.96
N GLN A 50 -9.79 -6.43 6.16
CA GLN A 50 -8.80 -7.46 6.50
C GLN A 50 -7.40 -6.87 6.67
N ILE A 51 -6.95 -6.00 5.75
CA ILE A 51 -5.63 -5.38 5.82
C ILE A 51 -5.52 -4.46 7.04
N LEU A 52 -6.57 -3.66 7.33
CA LEU A 52 -6.57 -2.74 8.47
C LEU A 52 -6.57 -3.45 9.84
N LEU A 53 -6.98 -4.72 9.89
CA LEU A 53 -6.94 -5.54 11.10
C LEU A 53 -5.58 -6.22 11.33
N MET A 54 -4.62 -6.08 10.42
CA MET A 54 -3.28 -6.65 10.56
C MET A 54 -2.36 -5.73 11.38
N ASP A 55 -1.73 -6.28 12.42
CA ASP A 55 -0.71 -5.60 13.22
C ASP A 55 0.60 -6.43 13.26
N PRO A 56 1.71 -5.93 12.70
CA PRO A 56 1.84 -4.67 11.97
C PRO A 56 1.19 -4.74 10.57
N LEU A 57 0.90 -3.56 9.98
CA LEU A 57 0.44 -3.49 8.59
C LEU A 57 1.41 -4.22 7.64
N PRO A 58 0.89 -4.99 6.67
CA PRO A 58 1.73 -5.76 5.76
C PRO A 58 2.50 -4.85 4.79
N PHE A 59 3.55 -5.39 4.18
CA PHE A 59 4.29 -4.68 3.13
C PHE A 59 3.41 -4.36 1.91
N VAL A 60 3.75 -3.27 1.23
CA VAL A 60 3.07 -2.76 0.03
C VAL A 60 2.79 -3.85 -1.02
N ASN A 61 3.78 -4.71 -1.30
CA ASN A 61 3.61 -5.82 -2.24
C ASN A 61 2.49 -6.79 -1.84
N ARG A 62 2.39 -7.11 -0.55
CA ARG A 62 1.34 -8.00 -0.02
C ARG A 62 -0.03 -7.33 -0.07
N VAL A 63 -0.11 -6.04 0.24
CA VAL A 63 -1.33 -5.24 0.08
C VAL A 63 -1.84 -5.31 -1.36
N PHE A 64 -0.95 -5.10 -2.35
CA PHE A 64 -1.33 -5.20 -3.76
C PHE A 64 -1.79 -6.60 -4.15
N SER A 65 -1.06 -7.65 -3.72
CA SER A 65 -1.48 -9.03 -4.00
C SER A 65 -2.86 -9.35 -3.42
N MET A 66 -3.16 -8.88 -2.21
CA MET A 66 -4.47 -9.08 -1.59
C MET A 66 -5.58 -8.36 -2.37
N VAL A 67 -5.34 -7.12 -2.80
CA VAL A 67 -6.32 -6.36 -3.59
C VAL A 67 -6.57 -7.00 -4.96
N ILE A 68 -5.52 -7.41 -5.67
CA ILE A 68 -5.63 -8.08 -6.99
C ILE A 68 -6.39 -9.41 -6.88
N GLN A 69 -6.21 -10.15 -5.78
CA GLN A 69 -6.97 -11.40 -5.54
C GLN A 69 -8.47 -11.15 -5.29
N ASN A 70 -8.87 -9.93 -4.95
CA ASN A 70 -10.24 -9.53 -4.65
C ASN A 70 -10.83 -8.56 -5.69
N GLU A 71 -10.18 -8.38 -6.84
CA GLU A 71 -10.69 -7.59 -7.98
C GLU A 71 -11.78 -8.35 -8.76
#